data_AF-A0A1C6IPS4-F1
#
_entry.id   AF-A0A1C6IPS4-F1
#
_cell.length_a   1.000
_cell.length_b   1.000
_cell.length_c   1.000
_cell.angle_alpha   90.00
_cell.angle_beta   90.00
_cell.angle_gamma   90.00
#
_symmetry.space_group_name_H-M   'P 1'
#
loop_
_entity.id
_entity.type
_entity.pdbx_description
1 polymer ?
#
loop_
_entity_poly.entity_id
_entity_poly.type
_entity_poly.pdbx_seq_one_letter_code
_entity_poly.pdbx_strand_id
1 'polypeptide(L)' 'MFKRFATGIVVGAAAAIVILPQLDRKTQRAVRRTGKKMCCMAGDAYDNVLHYIK' A
#
# COMPACT_ATOMS: atom_id res chain seq x y z
N MET A 1 17.86 -8.48 -4.35
CA MET A 1 16.42 -8.30 -4.65
C MET A 1 15.68 -7.61 -3.50
N PHE A 2 15.70 -8.17 -2.29
CA PHE A 2 15.01 -7.60 -1.11
C PHE A 2 15.43 -6.16 -0.75
N LYS A 3 16.73 -5.82 -0.84
CA LYS A 3 17.23 -4.46 -0.56
C LYS A 3 16.62 -3.40 -1.48
N ARG A 4 16.48 -3.65 -2.79
CA ARG A 4 15.90 -2.68 -3.73
C ARG A 4 14.39 -2.48 -3.51
N PHE A 5 13.69 -3.56 -3.20
CA PHE A 5 12.29 -3.51 -2.80
C PHE A 5 12.10 -2.76 -1.48
N ALA A 6 12.92 -3.07 -0.47
CA ALA A 6 12.90 -2.41 0.83
C ALA A 6 13.19 -0.91 0.68
N THR A 7 14.17 -0.51 -0.12
CA THR A 7 14.44 0.91 -0.40
C THR A 7 13.25 1.59 -1.08
N GLY A 8 12.61 0.95 -2.06
CA GLY A 8 11.41 1.48 -2.71
C GLY A 8 10.23 1.68 -1.74
N ILE A 9 9.99 0.70 -0.87
CA ILE A 9 8.93 0.77 0.16
C ILE A 9 9.24 1.88 1.17
N VAL A 10 10.49 1.98 1.64
CA VAL A 10 10.90 3.00 2.62
C VAL A 10 10.77 4.41 2.05
N VAL A 11 11.18 4.64 0.80
CA VAL A 11 11.03 5.94 0.13
C VAL A 11 9.54 6.28 -0.08
N GLY A 12 8.74 5.31 -0.52
CA GLY A 12 7.30 5.51 -0.70
C GLY A 12 6.57 5.79 0.62
N ALA A 13 6.93 5.07 1.68
CA ALA A 13 6.39 5.28 3.02
C ALA A 13 6.80 6.65 3.59
N ALA A 14 8.06 7.06 3.45
CA ALA A 14 8.54 8.36 3.90
C ALA A 14 7.81 9.51 3.18
N ALA A 15 7.65 9.43 1.86
CA ALA A 15 6.88 10.40 1.09
C ALA A 15 5.42 10.46 1.57
N ALA A 16 4.79 9.30 1.82
CA ALA A 16 3.43 9.26 2.36
C ALA A 16 3.34 9.90 3.76
N ILE A 17 4.32 9.66 4.64
CA ILE A 17 4.37 10.22 6.01
C ILE A 17 4.56 11.75 5.98
N VAL A 18 5.34 12.29 5.05
CA VAL A 18 5.56 13.74 4.92
C VAL A 18 4.29 14.46 4.44
N ILE A 19 3.49 13.81 3.59
CA ILE A 19 2.26 14.39 3.02
C ILE A 19 1.03 14.11 3.91
N LEU A 20 1.05 13.02 4.69
CA LEU A 20 0.01 12.58 5.64
C LEU A 20 -0.47 13.64 6.67
N PRO A 21 0.38 14.50 7.26
CA PRO A 21 -0.06 15.52 8.22
C PRO A 21 -0.71 16.74 7.54
N GLN A 22 -0.39 17.00 6.26
CA GLN A 22 -1.07 18.04 5.47
C GLN A 22 -2.36 17.54 4.85
N LEU A 23 -2.54 16.22 4.77
CA LEU A 23 -3.78 15.57 4.41
C LEU A 23 -4.78 15.72 5.56
N ASP A 24 -5.81 16.53 5.32
CA ASP A 24 -6.97 16.73 6.19
C ASP A 24 -7.46 15.40 6.83
N ARG A 25 -8.06 15.49 8.02
CA ARG A 25 -8.59 14.31 8.75
C ARG A 25 -9.52 13.44 7.89
N LYS A 26 -10.20 14.04 6.91
CA LYS A 26 -11.00 13.32 5.92
C LYS A 26 -10.16 12.42 5.02
N THR A 27 -9.00 12.90 4.56
CA THR A 27 -8.10 12.12 3.70
C THR A 27 -7.35 11.06 4.49
N GLN A 28 -7.01 11.25 5.77
CA GLN A 28 -6.51 10.15 6.60
C GLN A 28 -7.52 9.00 6.74
N ARG A 29 -8.80 9.33 6.95
CA ARG A 29 -9.88 8.33 6.98
C ARG A 29 -10.04 7.65 5.61
N ALA A 30 -9.92 8.41 4.53
CA ALA A 30 -9.96 7.88 3.16
C ALA A 30 -8.79 6.94 2.89
N VAL A 31 -7.55 7.35 3.21
CA VAL A 31 -6.33 6.53 3.08
C VAL A 31 -6.43 5.25 3.91
N ARG A 32 -6.95 5.30 5.15
CA ARG A 32 -7.21 4.09 5.94
C ARG A 32 -8.23 3.15 5.27
N ARG A 33 -9.33 3.69 4.73
CA ARG A 33 -10.35 2.89 4.00
C ARG A 33 -9.80 2.32 2.71
N THR A 34 -9.06 3.12 1.95
CA THR A 34 -8.42 2.73 0.69
C THR A 34 -7.32 1.72 0.94
N GLY A 35 -6.51 1.87 1.98
CA GLY A 35 -5.50 0.88 2.37
C GLY A 35 -6.13 -0.46 2.74
N LYS A 36 -7.26 -0.46 3.46
CA LYS A 36 -8.00 -1.69 3.75
C LYS A 36 -8.56 -2.35 2.49
N LYS A 37 -9.11 -1.55 1.55
CA LYS A 37 -9.56 -2.04 0.24
C LYS A 37 -8.40 -2.56 -0.60
N MET A 38 -7.28 -1.85 -0.69
CA MET A 38 -6.08 -2.27 -1.42
C MET A 38 -5.49 -3.54 -0.84
N CYS A 39 -5.53 -3.73 0.48
CA CYS A 39 -5.06 -4.96 1.11
C CYS A 39 -5.94 -6.17 0.73
N CYS A 40 -7.27 -6.02 0.77
CA CYS A 40 -8.19 -7.06 0.27
C CYS A 40 -7.99 -7.32 -1.23
N MET A 41 -7.90 -6.26 -2.04
CA MET A 41 -7.74 -6.36 -3.50
C MET A 41 -6.39 -6.97 -3.91
N ALA A 42 -5.32 -6.64 -3.17
CA ALA A 42 -4.02 -7.26 -3.35
C ALA A 42 -4.08 -8.73 -2.90
N GLY A 43 -4.76 -9.05 -1.80
CA GLY A 43 -5.05 -10.42 -1.41
C GLY A 43 -5.71 -11.19 -2.54
N ASP A 44 -6.86 -10.72 -3.04
CA ASP A 44 -7.61 -11.36 -4.13
C ASP A 44 -6.79 -11.45 -5.42
N ALA A 45 -6.03 -10.41 -5.79
CA ALA A 45 -5.21 -10.41 -6.99
C ALA A 45 -4.00 -11.35 -6.87
N TYR A 46 -3.31 -11.35 -5.72
CA TYR A 46 -2.20 -12.26 -5.47
C TYR A 46 -2.68 -13.71 -5.39
N ASP A 47 -3.84 -13.97 -4.76
CA ASP A 47 -4.40 -15.31 -4.65
C ASP A 47 -4.81 -15.85 -6.03
N ASN A 48 -5.42 -15.02 -6.87
CA ASN A 48 -5.70 -15.36 -8.27
C ASN A 48 -4.42 -15.60 -9.10
N VAL A 49 -3.40 -14.75 -8.94
CA VAL A 49 -2.13 -14.90 -9.68
C VAL A 49 -1.36 -16.14 -9.20
N LEU A 50 -1.33 -16.41 -7.89
CA LEU A 50 -0.71 -17.62 -7.33
C LEU A 50 -1.47 -18.88 -7.73
N HIS A 51 -2.80 -18.83 -7.78
CA HIS A 51 -3.62 -19.95 -8.25
C HIS A 51 -3.45 -20.20 -9.75
N TYR A 52 -3.25 -19.16 -10.56
CA TYR A 52 -3.00 -19.29 -12.00
C TYR A 52 -1.59 -19.81 -12.32
N ILE A 53 -0.62 -19.57 -11.44
CA ILE A 53 0.77 -20.03 -11.59
C ILE A 53 0.95 -21.50 -11.12
N LYS A 54 -0.02 -22.06 -10.40
CA LYS A 54 0.01 -23.44 -9.88
C LYS A 54 -0.46 -24.45 -10.92
#